data_AF-A0A953RK42-F1
#
_entry.id   AF-A0A953RK42-F1
#
_cell.length_a   1.000
_cell.length_b   1.000
_cell.length_c   1.000
_cell.angle_alpha   90.00
_cell.angle_beta   90.00
_cell.angle_gamma   90.00
#
_symmetry.space_group_name_H-M   'P 1'
#
loop_
_entity.id
_entity.type
_entity.pdbx_description
1 polymer ?
#
loop_
_entity_poly.entity_id
_entity_poly.type
_entity_poly.pdbx_seq_one_letter_code
_entity_poly.pdbx_strand_id
1 'polypeptide(L)'
;MMRIPDARVRQFWDPEHLLAKELVRRGEAAKSNPSYPHPQCCVERGFEFDEAVLYAPGSRWRDEPAPRFWNGAVFEVIEDLKKASENSPRY
;
A
#
# COMPACT_ATOMS: atom_id res chain seq x y z
N MET A 1 16.17 -8.35 -12.83
CA MET A 1 15.09 -7.39 -12.49
C MET A 1 14.86 -6.50 -13.71
N MET A 2 13.72 -6.64 -14.39
CA MET A 2 13.39 -5.79 -15.54
C MET A 2 12.56 -4.60 -15.06
N ARG A 3 12.88 -3.37 -15.49
CA ARG A 3 12.09 -2.19 -15.15
C ARG A 3 10.75 -2.24 -15.90
N ILE A 4 9.69 -1.74 -15.26
CA ILE A 4 8.38 -1.53 -15.91
C ILE A 4 8.55 -0.44 -16.97
N PRO A 5 8.22 -0.69 -18.26
CA PRO A 5 8.50 0.22 -19.37
C PRO A 5 7.47 1.35 -19.55
N ASP A 6 6.55 1.54 -18.61
CA ASP A 6 5.51 2.59 -18.69
C ASP A 6 6.06 3.95 -18.25
N ALA A 7 5.96 4.96 -19.12
CA ALA A 7 6.46 6.32 -18.87
C ALA A 7 5.79 7.03 -17.67
N ARG A 8 4.63 6.57 -17.22
CA ARG A 8 3.94 7.09 -16.04
C ARG A 8 4.53 6.53 -14.75
N VAL A 9 5.29 5.44 -14.82
CA VAL A 9 5.87 4.76 -13.66
C VAL A 9 7.25 5.33 -13.36
N ARG A 10 7.46 5.72 -12.10
CA ARG A 10 8.78 6.09 -11.57
C ARG A 10 9.28 4.96 -10.68
N GLN A 11 10.41 4.39 -11.04
CA GLN A 11 11.06 3.30 -10.29
C GLN A 11 12.40 3.79 -9.78
N PHE A 12 12.59 3.72 -8.47
CA PHE A 12 13.84 4.03 -7.81
C PHE A 12 14.15 2.97 -6.75
N TRP A 13 15.43 2.84 -6.44
CA TRP A 13 15.90 2.00 -5.35
C TRP A 13 15.91 2.84 -4.08
N ASP A 14 15.34 2.32 -2.99
CA ASP A 14 15.23 2.99 -1.68
C ASP A 14 15.97 2.21 -0.59
N PRO A 15 17.32 2.17 -0.61
CA PRO A 15 18.11 1.35 0.30
C PRO A 15 17.96 1.77 1.77
N GLU A 16 17.63 3.04 2.01
CA GLU A 16 17.46 3.60 3.34
C GLU A 16 16.01 3.56 3.82
N HIS A 17 15.11 3.01 2.99
CA HIS A 17 13.69 2.85 3.25
C HIS A 17 13.01 4.18 3.61
N LEU A 18 13.43 5.29 2.97
CA LEU A 18 12.94 6.63 3.26
C LEU A 18 11.46 6.77 2.91
N LEU A 19 11.04 6.21 1.76
CA LEU A 19 9.63 6.22 1.36
C LEU A 19 8.80 5.37 2.33
N ALA A 20 9.28 4.16 2.65
CA ALA A 20 8.57 3.26 3.56
C ALA A 20 8.38 3.88 4.96
N LYS A 21 9.41 4.53 5.52
CA LYS A 21 9.30 5.24 6.81
C LYS A 21 8.27 6.38 6.77
N GLU A 22 8.24 7.13 5.68
CA GLU A 22 7.26 8.21 5.50
C GLU A 22 5.82 7.67 5.38
N LEU A 23 5.64 6.53 4.72
CA LEU A 23 4.35 5.84 4.67
C LEU A 23 3.90 5.38 6.06
N VAL A 24 4.76 4.75 6.86
CA VAL A 24 4.46 4.40 8.25
C VAL A 24 4.02 5.64 9.05
N ARG A 25 4.79 6.75 8.96
CA ARG A 25 4.45 8.01 9.65
C ARG A 25 3.06 8.51 9.27
N ARG A 26 2.73 8.48 7.98
CA ARG A 26 1.41 8.89 7.47
C ARG A 26 0.29 7.93 7.89
N GLY A 27 0.57 6.63 7.95
CA GLY A 27 -0.38 5.62 8.41
C GLY A 27 -0.72 5.83 9.88
N GLU A 28 0.28 6.08 10.73
CA GLU A 28 0.08 6.45 12.13
C GLU A 28 -0.72 7.75 12.28
N ALA A 29 -0.41 8.79 11.50
CA ALA A 29 -1.19 10.02 11.49
C ALA A 29 -2.64 9.77 11.05
N ALA A 30 -2.84 8.92 10.05
CA ALA A 30 -4.16 8.55 9.56
C ALA A 30 -5.01 7.90 10.65
N LYS A 31 -4.44 7.10 11.57
CA LYS A 31 -5.19 6.47 12.70
C LYS A 31 -5.96 7.47 13.57
N SER A 32 -5.52 8.73 13.60
CA SER A 32 -6.24 9.80 14.31
C SER A 32 -7.50 10.31 13.57
N ASN A 33 -7.66 9.95 12.30
CA ASN A 33 -8.79 10.30 11.45
C ASN A 33 -9.48 9.03 10.91
N PRO A 34 -10.60 8.59 11.52
CA PRO A 34 -11.31 7.37 11.12
C PRO A 34 -11.94 7.43 9.72
N SER A 35 -11.91 8.59 9.04
CA SER A 35 -12.38 8.72 7.66
C SER A 35 -11.33 8.30 6.62
N TYR A 36 -10.09 8.05 7.03
CA TYR A 36 -9.01 7.67 6.11
C TYR A 36 -8.92 6.15 6.00
N PRO A 37 -8.63 5.61 4.80
CA PRO A 37 -8.36 4.18 4.67
C PRO A 37 -7.09 3.85 5.46
N HIS A 38 -7.18 2.83 6.31
CA HIS A 38 -6.05 2.29 7.03
C HIS A 38 -5.57 1.01 6.34
N PRO A 39 -4.25 0.82 6.17
CA PRO A 39 -3.75 -0.46 5.71
C PRO A 39 -4.09 -1.54 6.75
N GLN A 40 -4.61 -2.68 6.28
CA GLN A 40 -4.94 -3.84 7.13
C GLN A 40 -3.71 -4.72 7.42
N CYS A 41 -2.71 -4.59 6.55
CA CYS A 41 -1.35 -5.08 6.69
C CYS A 41 -0.46 -3.80 6.77
N CYS A 42 0.83 -3.70 6.50
CA CYS A 42 1.79 -4.56 5.83
C CYS A 42 3.19 -4.22 6.38
N VAL A 43 3.25 -3.94 7.69
CA VAL A 43 4.48 -3.56 8.37
C VAL A 43 5.28 -4.80 8.74
N GLU A 44 6.37 -5.08 8.02
CA GLU A 44 7.36 -6.08 8.40
C GLU A 44 8.63 -5.39 8.91
N ARG A 45 9.05 -5.71 10.15
CA ARG A 45 10.24 -5.13 10.81
C ARG A 45 10.26 -3.58 10.84
N GLY A 46 9.09 -2.95 10.88
CA GLY A 46 8.96 -1.49 10.92
C GLY A 46 8.97 -0.80 9.55
N PHE A 47 8.88 -1.57 8.46
CA PHE A 47 8.79 -1.05 7.10
C PHE A 47 7.51 -1.54 6.42
N GLU A 48 6.82 -0.65 5.71
CA GLU A 48 5.75 -1.05 4.80
C GLU A 48 6.34 -1.82 3.61
N PHE A 49 5.77 -2.99 3.32
CA PHE A 49 6.17 -3.83 2.19
C PHE A 49 4.92 -4.37 1.47
N ASP A 50 4.99 -4.55 0.15
CA ASP A 50 3.89 -5.09 -0.67
C ASP A 50 2.57 -4.29 -0.61
N GLU A 51 2.67 -2.96 -0.45
CA GLU A 51 1.53 -2.05 -0.35
C GLU A 51 1.21 -1.33 -1.67
N ALA A 52 -0.07 -1.01 -1.85
CA ALA A 52 -0.57 -0.08 -2.85
C ALA A 52 -1.33 1.08 -2.18
N VAL A 53 -0.93 2.30 -2.52
CA VAL A 53 -1.58 3.53 -2.06
C VAL A 53 -2.01 4.36 -3.26
N LEU A 54 -3.30 4.71 -3.33
CA LEU A 54 -3.86 5.50 -4.43
C LEU A 54 -4.35 6.86 -3.91
N TYR A 55 -4.05 7.90 -4.67
CA TYR A 55 -4.47 9.28 -4.38
C TYR A 55 -5.35 9.80 -5.50
N ALA A 56 -6.20 10.79 -5.19
CA ALA A 56 -7.03 11.45 -6.19
C ALA A 56 -6.18 12.09 -7.30
N PRO A 57 -6.69 12.16 -8.55
CA PRO A 57 -6.02 12.88 -9.62
C PRO A 57 -5.69 14.32 -9.22
N GLY A 58 -4.48 14.79 -9.53
CA GLY A 58 -4.02 16.13 -9.19
C GLY A 58 -3.51 16.31 -7.76
N SER A 59 -3.59 15.27 -6.91
CA SER A 59 -2.98 15.30 -5.57
C SER A 59 -1.49 15.55 -5.61
N ARG A 60 -1.00 16.39 -4.71
CA ARG A 60 0.42 16.71 -4.55
C ARG A 60 0.91 16.23 -3.20
N TRP A 61 2.02 15.49 -3.17
CA TRP A 61 2.56 14.89 -1.94
C TRP A 61 2.83 15.90 -0.81
N ARG A 62 3.24 17.13 -1.18
CA ARG A 62 3.51 18.26 -0.27
C ARG A 62 2.29 18.75 0.50
N ASP A 63 1.08 18.48 0.00
CA ASP A 63 -0.16 18.92 0.63
C ASP A 63 -0.75 17.81 1.53
N GLU A 64 0.04 16.77 1.82
CA GLU A 64 -0.33 15.58 2.61
C GLU A 64 -1.73 15.04 2.29
N PRO A 65 -1.99 14.69 1.02
CA PRO A 65 -3.33 14.33 0.58
C PRO A 65 -3.78 13.03 1.24
N ALA A 66 -5.07 12.96 1.57
CA ALA A 66 -5.69 11.72 2.02
C ALA A 66 -5.66 10.66 0.90
N PRO A 67 -5.22 9.42 1.18
CA PRO A 67 -5.33 8.33 0.23
C PRO A 67 -6.81 7.96 0.03
N ARG A 68 -7.16 7.58 -1.21
CA ARG A 68 -8.46 6.99 -1.56
C ARG A 68 -8.48 5.47 -1.39
N PHE A 69 -7.30 4.86 -1.44
CA PHE A 69 -7.08 3.45 -1.20
C PHE A 69 -5.71 3.28 -0.55
N TRP A 70 -5.62 2.40 0.43
CA TRP A 70 -4.37 2.01 1.08
C TRP A 70 -4.52 0.58 1.60
N ASN A 71 -3.91 -0.39 0.92
CA ASN A 71 -3.85 -1.77 1.38
C ASN A 71 -2.78 -2.57 0.60
N GLY A 72 -2.59 -3.84 0.94
CA GLY A 72 -1.71 -4.76 0.20
C GLY A 72 -2.13 -4.91 -1.27
N ALA A 73 -1.15 -4.96 -2.17
CA ALA A 73 -1.41 -5.13 -3.60
C ALA A 73 -1.73 -6.59 -3.92
N VAL A 74 -3.01 -6.93 -4.15
CA VAL A 74 -3.37 -8.25 -4.68
C VAL A 74 -2.99 -8.29 -6.16
N PHE A 75 -1.86 -8.94 -6.48
CA PHE A 75 -1.37 -9.05 -7.85
C PHE A 75 -2.10 -10.14 -8.65
N GLU A 76 -2.58 -11.21 -8.01
CA GLU A 76 -3.33 -12.29 -8.67
C GLU A 76 -4.17 -13.08 -7.66
N VAL A 77 -5.47 -13.26 -7.93
CA VAL A 77 -6.30 -14.23 -7.20
C VAL A 77 -6.21 -15.55 -7.95
N ILE A 78 -5.38 -16.47 -7.49
CA ILE A 78 -5.40 -17.85 -7.98
C ILE A 78 -6.77 -18.43 -7.59
N GLU A 79 -7.62 -18.76 -8.58
CA GLU A 79 -9.02 -19.20 -8.33
C GLU A 79 -9.11 -20.38 -7.36
N ASP A 80 -8.10 -21.25 -7.33
CA ASP A 80 -8.03 -22.37 -6.38
C ASP A 80 -7.79 -21.90 -4.93
N LEU A 81 -7.01 -20.83 -4.72
CA LEU A 81 -6.83 -20.19 -3.41
C LEU A 81 -8.07 -19.42 -2.98
N LYS A 82 -8.79 -18.79 -3.92
CA LYS A 82 -10.07 -18.14 -3.66
C LYS A 82 -11.09 -19.12 -3.10
N LYS A 83 -11.27 -20.26 -3.77
CA LYS A 83 -12.15 -21.35 -3.32
C LYS A 83 -11.72 -21.91 -1.97
N ALA A 84 -10.41 -22.05 -1.73
CA ALA A 84 -9.91 -22.49 -0.43
C ALA A 84 -10.23 -21.49 0.69
N SER A 85 -10.08 -20.19 0.43
CA SER A 85 -10.38 -19.12 1.40
C SER A 85 -11.88 -18.98 1.73
N GLU A 86 -12.75 -19.26 0.76
CA GLU A 86 -14.21 -19.25 0.92
C GLU A 86 -14.70 -20.43 1.78
N ASN A 87 -13.94 -21.53 1.81
CA ASN A 87 -14.25 -22.75 2.55
C ASN A 87 -13.53 -22.88 3.91
N SER A 88 -12.62 -21.97 4.25
CA SER A 88 -12.01 -21.94 5.58
C SER A 88 -12.96 -21.33 6.61
N PRO A 89 -13.13 -21.94 7.79
CA PRO A 89 -13.89 -21.31 8.87
C PRO A 89 -13.23 -19.99 9.23
N ARG A 90 -14.03 -18.92 9.21
CA ARG A 90 -13.58 -17.60 9.67
C ARG A 90 -13.35 -17.69 11.17
N TYR A 91 -12.10 -17.51 11.60
CA TYR A 91 -11.75 -17.32 13.01
C TYR A 91 -12.17 -15.93 13.49
#